data_AF-A0A9D8NPL3-F1
#
_entry.id   AF-A0A9D8NPL3-F1
#
_cell.length_a   1.000
_cell.length_b   1.000
_cell.length_c   1.000
_cell.angle_alpha   90.00
_cell.angle_beta   90.00
_cell.angle_gamma   90.00
#
_symmetry.space_group_name_H-M   'P 1'
#
loop_
_entity.id
_entity.type
_entity.pdbx_description
1 polymer ?
#
loop_
_entity_poly.entity_id
_entity_poly.type
_entity_poly.pdbx_seq_one_letter_code
_entity_poly.pdbx_strand_id
1 'polypeptide(L)'
;MKYLFENIHAVNKLLRSGGYTVLLTDFDGTLTPIRKHPDHAVLSEEIRQMLIKLTRDEKVFLGIITGRSLKQIKELVQIPGVLYVANHGIEMEGPGIRSTCPEAKKARSTLWHIYMKLFKSLRHIEGFYIEDKGLSVSVHYRAVKKRGDVERVRDTLHAIIKPFLERKMILLSEGRMVYEICLPQEK
;
A
#
# COMPACT_ATOMS: atom_id res chain seq x y z
N MET A 1 5.62 -13.39 2.77
CA MET A 1 4.83 -13.07 3.97
C MET A 1 3.94 -14.27 4.27
N LYS A 2 3.83 -14.66 5.54
CA LYS A 2 2.92 -15.73 6.00
C LYS A 2 1.58 -15.11 6.35
N TYR A 3 0.47 -15.82 6.12
CA TYR A 3 -0.86 -15.32 6.44
C TYR A 3 -1.01 -15.21 7.97
N LEU A 4 -1.52 -14.09 8.49
CA LEU A 4 -1.53 -13.82 9.94
C LEU A 4 -2.26 -14.92 10.72
N PHE A 5 -3.37 -15.40 10.15
CA PHE A 5 -4.25 -16.36 10.79
C PHE A 5 -3.70 -17.79 10.81
N GLU A 6 -2.67 -18.09 10.00
CA GLU A 6 -1.93 -19.35 10.12
C GLU A 6 -1.13 -19.42 11.43
N ASN A 7 -0.91 -18.29 12.12
CA ASN A 7 -0.12 -18.19 13.35
C ASN A 7 -0.90 -17.56 14.52
N ILE A 8 -2.23 -17.63 14.51
CA ILE A 8 -3.12 -16.98 15.50
C ILE A 8 -2.80 -17.37 16.96
N HIS A 9 -2.21 -18.55 17.18
CA HIS A 9 -1.83 -19.03 18.50
C HIS A 9 -0.72 -18.18 19.14
N ALA A 10 0.24 -17.70 18.34
CA ALA A 10 1.30 -16.82 18.83
C ALA A 10 0.74 -15.44 19.21
N VAL A 11 -0.19 -14.91 18.41
CA VAL A 11 -0.89 -13.65 18.68
C VAL A 11 -1.71 -13.76 19.96
N ASN A 12 -2.46 -14.85 20.14
CA ASN A 12 -3.25 -15.09 21.35
C ASN A 12 -2.38 -15.16 22.61
N LYS A 13 -1.18 -15.74 22.53
CA LYS A 13 -0.25 -15.79 23.66
C LYS A 13 0.24 -14.40 24.06
N LEU A 14 0.55 -13.55 23.07
CA LEU A 14 0.95 -12.16 23.30
C LEU A 14 -0.18 -11.35 23.96
N LEU A 15 -1.40 -11.47 23.44
CA LEU A 15 -2.58 -10.75 23.98
C LEU A 15 -2.91 -11.16 25.43
N ARG A 16 -2.60 -12.41 25.82
CA ARG A 16 -2.85 -12.93 27.18
C ARG A 16 -1.75 -12.61 28.19
N SER A 17 -0.67 -11.95 27.79
CA SER A 17 0.47 -11.63 28.68
C SER A 17 0.18 -10.54 29.72
N GLY A 18 -1.00 -9.91 29.68
CA GLY A 18 -1.53 -9.04 30.73
C GLY A 18 -1.14 -7.55 30.62
N GLY A 19 -0.13 -7.23 29.80
CA GLY A 19 0.32 -5.87 29.51
C GLY A 19 -0.36 -5.19 28.32
N TYR A 20 0.03 -3.95 28.05
CA TYR A 20 -0.39 -3.23 26.83
C TYR A 20 0.27 -3.87 25.60
N THR A 21 -0.52 -4.10 24.55
CA THR A 21 -0.09 -4.70 23.30
C THR A 21 -0.25 -3.72 22.15
N VAL A 22 0.81 -3.54 21.37
CA VAL A 22 0.75 -2.83 20.09
C VAL A 22 0.78 -3.87 18.97
N LEU A 23 -0.32 -4.01 18.24
CA LEU A 23 -0.44 -4.90 17.09
C LEU A 23 -0.39 -4.10 15.80
N LEU A 24 0.72 -4.23 15.06
CA LEU A 24 0.89 -3.63 13.73
C LEU A 24 0.84 -4.74 12.68
N THR A 25 -0.01 -4.60 11.67
CA THR A 25 -0.23 -5.64 10.67
C THR A 25 -0.27 -5.08 9.26
N ASP A 26 0.20 -5.86 8.29
CA ASP A 26 0.01 -5.56 6.87
C ASP A 26 -1.38 -5.98 6.39
N PHE A 27 -1.86 -5.40 5.29
CA PHE A 27 -3.15 -5.74 4.71
C PHE A 27 -3.03 -6.83 3.64
N ASP A 28 -2.26 -6.58 2.58
CA ASP A 28 -2.20 -7.44 1.39
C ASP A 28 -1.26 -8.64 1.63
N GLY A 29 -1.82 -9.85 1.63
CA GLY A 29 -1.07 -11.07 1.93
C GLY A 29 -0.92 -11.37 3.43
N THR A 30 -1.53 -10.57 4.30
CA THR A 30 -1.51 -10.74 5.76
C THR A 30 -2.93 -10.78 6.34
N LEU A 31 -3.72 -9.72 6.18
CA LEU A 31 -5.15 -9.71 6.53
C LEU A 31 -6.05 -10.22 5.41
N THR A 32 -5.60 -10.11 4.16
CA THR A 32 -6.29 -10.63 2.98
C THR A 32 -5.34 -11.49 2.16
N PRO A 33 -5.79 -12.54 1.45
CA PRO A 33 -4.91 -13.27 0.55
C PRO A 33 -4.46 -12.41 -0.64
N ILE A 34 -3.24 -12.63 -1.15
CA ILE A 34 -2.74 -11.92 -2.33
C ILE A 34 -3.66 -12.19 -3.53
N ARG A 35 -4.18 -11.12 -4.15
CA ARG A 35 -5.03 -11.21 -5.36
C ARG A 35 -4.29 -10.80 -6.63
N LYS A 36 -4.87 -11.15 -7.78
CA LYS A 36 -4.37 -10.73 -9.11
C LYS A 36 -4.63 -9.24 -9.35
N HIS A 37 -5.78 -8.73 -8.93
CA HIS A 37 -6.14 -7.32 -9.01
C HIS A 37 -6.24 -6.73 -7.58
N PRO A 38 -5.64 -5.56 -7.31
CA PRO A 38 -5.70 -4.91 -6.00
C PRO A 38 -7.14 -4.68 -5.52
N ASP A 39 -8.04 -4.32 -6.43
CA ASP A 39 -9.46 -4.06 -6.12
C ASP A 39 -10.24 -5.30 -5.66
N HIS A 40 -9.70 -6.51 -5.86
CA HIS A 40 -10.36 -7.74 -5.44
C HIS A 40 -9.97 -8.19 -4.02
N ALA A 41 -9.11 -7.43 -3.33
CA ALA A 41 -8.82 -7.71 -1.93
C ALA A 41 -10.03 -7.30 -1.08
N VAL A 42 -10.66 -8.29 -0.45
CA VAL A 42 -11.82 -8.08 0.43
C VAL A 42 -11.46 -8.62 1.80
N LEU A 43 -11.67 -7.80 2.82
CA LEU A 43 -11.55 -8.23 4.22
C LEU A 43 -12.76 -9.08 4.56
N SER A 44 -12.54 -10.34 4.93
CA SER A 44 -13.64 -11.23 5.31
C SER A 44 -14.33 -10.74 6.58
N GLU A 45 -15.61 -11.07 6.73
CA GLU A 45 -16.39 -10.59 7.86
C GLU A 45 -15.87 -11.18 9.18
N GLU A 46 -15.40 -12.42 9.18
CA GLU A 46 -14.80 -13.06 10.35
C GLU A 46 -13.57 -12.30 10.84
N ILE A 47 -12.70 -11.88 9.91
CA ILE A 47 -11.50 -11.11 10.22
C ILE A 47 -11.89 -9.71 10.72
N ARG A 48 -12.83 -9.06 10.04
CA ARG A 48 -13.35 -7.74 10.43
C ARG A 48 -13.84 -7.75 11.88
N GLN A 49 -14.68 -8.73 12.24
CA GLN A 49 -15.20 -8.87 13.60
C GLN A 49 -14.10 -9.15 14.62
N MET A 50 -13.06 -9.89 14.24
CA MET A 50 -11.89 -10.11 15.11
C MET A 50 -11.13 -8.80 15.38
N LEU A 51 -10.85 -8.02 14.33
CA LEU A 51 -10.19 -6.73 14.47
C LEU A 51 -11.02 -5.74 15.29
N ILE A 52 -12.35 -5.70 15.10
CA ILE A 52 -13.26 -4.89 15.94
C ILE A 52 -13.14 -5.26 17.41
N LYS A 53 -13.09 -6.55 17.75
CA LYS A 53 -12.90 -6.99 19.14
C LYS A 53 -11.58 -6.46 19.72
N LEU A 54 -10.50 -6.50 18.93
CA LEU A 54 -9.21 -5.96 19.35
C LEU A 54 -9.28 -4.44 19.59
N THR A 55 -9.98 -3.68 18.74
CA THR A 55 -10.12 -2.22 18.94
C THR A 55 -10.93 -1.82 20.18
N ARG A 56 -11.71 -2.74 20.76
CA ARG A 56 -12.50 -2.50 21.97
C ARG A 56 -11.74 -2.83 23.25
N ASP A 57 -10.60 -3.50 23.15
CA ASP A 57 -9.75 -3.82 24.29
C ASP A 57 -8.82 -2.63 24.55
N GLU A 58 -8.99 -1.96 25.70
CA GLU A 58 -8.18 -0.79 26.10
C GLU A 58 -6.68 -1.12 26.24
N LYS A 59 -6.33 -2.40 26.37
CA LYS A 59 -4.94 -2.86 26.40
C LYS A 59 -4.35 -3.08 25.02
N VAL A 60 -5.12 -2.96 23.94
CA VAL A 60 -4.67 -3.25 22.57
C VAL A 60 -4.72 -2.00 21.70
N PHE A 61 -3.57 -1.61 21.18
CA PHE A 61 -3.47 -0.62 20.12
C PHE A 61 -3.30 -1.34 18.78
N LEU A 62 -4.28 -1.20 17.87
CA LEU A 62 -4.27 -1.82 16.55
C LEU A 62 -3.88 -0.80 15.48
N GLY A 63 -2.84 -1.14 14.70
CA GLY A 63 -2.44 -0.40 13.51
C GLY A 63 -2.36 -1.29 12.26
N ILE A 64 -2.76 -0.75 11.12
CA ILE A 64 -2.63 -1.37 9.81
C ILE A 64 -1.65 -0.54 8.98
N ILE A 65 -0.54 -1.17 8.59
CA ILE A 65 0.51 -0.55 7.76
C ILE A 65 0.40 -1.12 6.35
N THR A 66 0.20 -0.27 5.35
CA THR A 66 -0.08 -0.73 3.98
C THR A 66 0.52 0.17 2.91
N GLY A 67 0.77 -0.41 1.74
CA GLY A 67 1.07 0.32 0.51
C GLY A 67 -0.15 0.90 -0.22
N ARG A 68 -1.37 0.61 0.28
CA ARG A 68 -2.61 1.21 -0.22
C ARG A 68 -2.72 2.68 0.18
N SER A 69 -3.51 3.45 -0.56
CA SER A 69 -3.84 4.82 -0.17
C SER A 69 -4.72 4.83 1.09
N LEU A 70 -4.67 5.91 1.87
CA LEU A 70 -5.49 6.04 3.08
C LEU A 70 -6.98 5.94 2.76
N LYS A 71 -7.40 6.48 1.62
CA LYS A 71 -8.78 6.37 1.13
C LYS A 71 -9.18 4.91 0.93
N GLN A 72 -8.39 4.18 0.13
CA GLN A 72 -8.69 2.80 -0.25
C GLN A 72 -8.68 1.86 0.96
N ILE A 73 -7.69 1.96 1.86
CA ILE A 73 -7.63 1.06 3.03
C ILE A 73 -8.81 1.29 3.98
N LYS A 74 -9.25 2.54 4.17
CA LYS A 74 -10.41 2.85 5.00
C LYS A 74 -11.71 2.30 4.40
N GLU A 75 -11.87 2.38 3.08
CA GLU A 75 -13.02 1.80 2.36
C GLU A 75 -13.05 0.27 2.45
N LEU A 76 -11.89 -0.39 2.50
CA LEU A 76 -11.81 -1.85 2.62
C LEU A 76 -12.01 -2.34 4.05
N VAL A 77 -11.34 -1.69 5.00
CA VAL A 77 -11.31 -2.13 6.40
C VAL A 77 -12.53 -1.64 7.17
N GLN A 78 -13.00 -0.41 7.00
CA GLN A 78 -14.20 0.15 7.64
C GLN A 78 -14.31 -0.12 9.17
N ILE A 79 -13.19 -0.10 9.89
CA ILE A 79 -13.17 -0.26 11.35
C ILE A 79 -12.70 1.07 11.97
N PRO A 80 -13.51 1.70 12.84
CA PRO A 80 -13.09 2.87 13.60
C PRO A 80 -12.09 2.46 14.70
N GLY A 81 -11.29 3.41 15.20
CA GLY A 81 -10.35 3.13 16.28
C GLY A 81 -9.02 2.49 15.86
N VAL A 82 -8.85 2.18 14.57
CA VAL A 82 -7.60 1.65 14.00
C VAL A 82 -6.69 2.80 13.56
N LEU A 83 -5.39 2.68 13.82
CA LEU A 83 -4.38 3.51 13.16
C LEU A 83 -4.12 2.96 11.75
N TYR A 84 -4.44 3.73 10.73
CA TYR A 84 -4.07 3.42 9.35
C TYR A 84 -2.78 4.16 9.01
N VAL A 85 -1.74 3.42 8.62
CA VAL A 85 -0.48 3.95 8.09
C VAL A 85 -0.42 3.52 6.62
N ALA A 86 -0.69 4.47 5.73
CA ALA A 86 -0.92 4.23 4.30
C ALA A 86 0.22 4.79 3.43
N ASN A 87 0.21 4.44 2.14
CA ASN A 87 1.24 4.83 1.18
C ASN A 87 2.66 4.56 1.73
N HIS A 88 2.88 3.40 2.39
CA HIS A 88 4.14 3.03 3.04
C HIS A 88 4.64 4.02 4.10
N GLY A 89 3.72 4.65 4.83
CA GLY A 89 4.04 5.57 5.92
C GLY A 89 4.01 7.05 5.57
N ILE A 90 3.69 7.40 4.31
CA ILE A 90 3.61 8.81 3.89
C ILE A 90 2.41 9.52 4.52
N GLU A 91 1.33 8.80 4.79
CA GLU A 91 0.15 9.35 5.46
C GLU A 91 -0.39 8.39 6.51
N MET A 92 -0.93 8.95 7.59
CA MET A 92 -1.56 8.17 8.64
C MET A 92 -2.76 8.87 9.26
N GLU A 93 -3.73 8.07 9.70
CA GLU A 93 -4.92 8.56 10.41
C GLU A 93 -5.40 7.51 11.41
N GLY A 94 -5.74 7.95 12.61
CA GLY A 94 -6.21 7.11 13.70
C GLY A 94 -6.74 7.95 14.87
N PRO A 95 -7.02 7.32 16.02
CA PRO A 95 -7.51 8.02 17.20
C PRO A 95 -6.56 9.15 17.63
N GLY A 96 -7.04 10.40 17.57
CA GLY A 96 -6.28 11.58 17.97
C GLY A 96 -5.10 11.94 17.07
N ILE A 97 -4.89 11.27 15.94
CA ILE A 97 -3.76 11.51 15.05
C ILE A 97 -4.19 11.54 13.58
N ARG A 98 -3.74 12.57 12.88
CA ARG A 98 -3.81 12.67 11.42
C ARG A 98 -2.57 13.39 10.94
N SER A 99 -1.79 12.72 10.09
CA SER A 99 -0.55 13.28 9.59
C SER A 99 -0.31 12.85 8.16
N THR A 100 0.37 13.71 7.41
CA THR A 100 0.84 13.44 6.06
C THR A 100 2.20 14.13 5.94
N CYS A 101 3.20 13.45 5.38
CA CYS A 101 4.51 14.04 5.16
C CYS A 101 4.37 15.41 4.46
N PRO A 102 4.97 16.49 5.00
CA PRO A 102 4.86 17.83 4.41
C PRO A 102 5.25 17.88 2.93
N GLU A 103 6.24 17.08 2.54
CA GLU A 103 6.79 16.93 1.19
C GLU A 103 5.75 16.33 0.22
N ALA A 104 4.76 15.60 0.75
CA ALA A 104 3.77 14.88 -0.04
C ALA A 104 2.86 15.79 -0.84
N LYS A 105 2.54 16.99 -0.32
CA LYS A 105 1.74 17.98 -1.05
C LYS A 105 2.48 18.51 -2.28
N LYS A 106 3.79 18.77 -2.17
CA LYS A 106 4.60 19.31 -3.28
C LYS A 106 4.80 18.28 -4.38
N ALA A 107 4.86 17.01 -4.02
CA ALA A 107 5.18 15.95 -4.95
C ALA A 107 3.97 15.29 -5.61
N ARG A 108 2.75 15.55 -5.15
CA ARG A 108 1.51 15.09 -5.79
C ARG A 108 1.41 15.53 -7.25
N SER A 109 1.82 16.77 -7.58
CA SER A 109 1.85 17.26 -8.96
C SER A 109 2.87 16.51 -9.82
N THR A 110 4.06 16.23 -9.28
CA THR A 110 5.10 15.42 -9.91
C THR A 110 4.61 14.00 -10.20
N LEU A 111 4.02 13.33 -9.20
CA LEU A 111 3.48 11.98 -9.33
C LEU A 111 2.33 11.94 -10.35
N TRP A 112 1.43 12.91 -10.31
CA TRP A 112 0.35 13.02 -11.30
C TRP A 112 0.89 13.19 -12.72
N HIS A 113 1.93 14.00 -12.91
CA HIS A 113 2.58 14.17 -14.21
C HIS A 113 3.23 12.88 -14.71
N ILE A 114 3.91 12.14 -13.82
CA ILE A 114 4.48 10.83 -14.13
C ILE A 114 3.38 9.84 -14.50
N TYR A 115 2.31 9.75 -13.71
CA TYR A 115 1.14 8.92 -13.97
C TYR A 115 0.58 9.18 -15.37
N MET A 116 0.31 10.44 -15.71
CA MET A 116 -0.27 10.80 -17.01
C MET A 116 0.64 10.42 -18.17
N LYS A 117 1.96 10.61 -18.04
CA LYS A 117 2.94 10.19 -19.06
C LYS A 117 2.95 8.68 -19.23
N LEU A 118 3.01 7.92 -18.14
CA LEU A 118 3.02 6.46 -18.18
C LEU A 118 1.71 5.92 -18.75
N PHE A 119 0.57 6.40 -18.27
CA PHE A 119 -0.75 6.03 -18.77
C PHE A 119 -0.86 6.27 -20.27
N LYS A 120 -0.52 7.48 -20.76
CA LYS A 120 -0.57 7.78 -22.19
C LYS A 120 0.34 6.85 -23.01
N SER A 121 1.50 6.50 -22.47
CA SER A 121 2.53 5.73 -23.19
C SER A 121 2.28 4.22 -23.16
N LEU A 122 1.57 3.70 -22.14
CA LEU A 122 1.47 2.26 -21.88
C LEU A 122 0.04 1.73 -21.91
N ARG A 123 -1.01 2.58 -21.96
CA ARG A 123 -2.42 2.14 -21.96
C ARG A 123 -2.82 1.18 -23.09
N HIS A 124 -2.01 1.08 -24.14
CA HIS A 124 -2.26 0.18 -25.27
C HIS A 124 -1.70 -1.24 -25.06
N ILE A 125 -0.89 -1.45 -24.02
CA ILE A 125 -0.33 -2.75 -23.69
C ILE A 125 -1.38 -3.58 -22.96
N GLU A 126 -1.70 -4.75 -23.52
CA GLU A 126 -2.67 -5.67 -22.93
C GLU A 126 -2.16 -6.20 -21.58
N GLY A 127 -2.98 -6.08 -20.54
CA GLY A 127 -2.64 -6.53 -19.18
C GLY A 127 -1.79 -5.55 -18.37
N PHE A 128 -1.45 -4.39 -18.94
CA PHE A 128 -0.87 -3.28 -18.18
C PHE A 128 -1.93 -2.63 -17.29
N TYR A 129 -1.54 -2.31 -16.06
CA TYR A 129 -2.39 -1.57 -15.13
C TYR A 129 -1.56 -0.56 -14.36
N ILE A 130 -2.06 0.66 -14.23
CA ILE A 130 -1.42 1.74 -13.48
C ILE A 130 -2.41 2.33 -12.48
N GLU A 131 -1.99 2.40 -11.23
CA GLU A 131 -2.79 2.89 -10.11
C GLU A 131 -2.23 4.24 -9.64
N ASP A 132 -3.09 5.25 -9.57
CA ASP A 132 -2.81 6.50 -8.86
C ASP A 132 -3.33 6.38 -7.42
N LYS A 133 -2.41 6.39 -6.45
CA LYS A 133 -2.72 6.33 -5.01
C LYS A 133 -2.66 7.71 -4.36
N GLY A 134 -2.54 8.77 -5.15
CA GLY A 134 -2.41 10.16 -4.73
C GLY A 134 -1.01 10.53 -4.27
N LEU A 135 -0.39 9.71 -3.41
CA LEU A 135 0.96 9.93 -2.86
C LEU A 135 1.99 8.89 -3.34
N SER A 136 1.57 7.98 -4.20
CA SER A 136 2.43 7.07 -4.94
C SER A 136 1.75 6.66 -6.25
N VAL A 137 2.52 6.11 -7.19
CA VAL A 137 2.02 5.53 -8.44
C VAL A 137 2.52 4.10 -8.55
N SER A 138 1.62 3.14 -8.75
CA SER A 138 1.98 1.73 -8.91
C SER A 138 1.77 1.30 -10.36
N VAL A 139 2.80 0.72 -10.97
CA VAL A 139 2.78 0.17 -12.33
C VAL A 139 2.83 -1.34 -12.27
N HIS A 140 1.71 -1.99 -12.59
CA HIS A 140 1.55 -3.43 -12.54
C HIS A 140 1.69 -4.02 -13.94
N TYR A 141 2.53 -5.03 -14.06
CA TYR A 141 2.79 -5.74 -15.32
C TYR A 141 2.62 -7.25 -15.21
N ARG A 142 2.08 -7.74 -14.08
CA ARG A 142 1.82 -9.18 -13.85
C ARG A 142 0.92 -9.82 -14.90
N ALA A 143 -0.07 -9.08 -15.42
CA ALA A 143 -1.02 -9.60 -16.41
C ALA A 143 -0.56 -9.41 -17.86
N VAL A 144 0.59 -8.77 -18.08
CA VAL A 144 1.19 -8.62 -19.41
C VAL A 144 1.80 -9.94 -19.84
N LYS A 145 1.29 -10.53 -20.93
CA LYS A 145 1.67 -11.88 -21.37
C LYS A 145 2.86 -11.90 -22.34
N LYS A 146 2.99 -10.87 -23.19
CA LYS A 146 4.03 -10.81 -24.21
C LYS A 146 5.33 -10.33 -23.58
N ARG A 147 6.40 -11.11 -23.69
CA ARG A 147 7.72 -10.76 -23.13
C ARG A 147 8.23 -9.41 -23.63
N GLY A 148 8.09 -9.13 -24.93
CA GLY A 148 8.49 -7.85 -25.51
C GLY A 148 7.70 -6.66 -24.94
N ASP A 149 6.44 -6.86 -24.53
CA ASP A 149 5.65 -5.82 -23.89
C ASP A 149 6.08 -5.59 -22.42
N VAL A 150 6.51 -6.64 -21.71
CA VAL A 150 7.09 -6.49 -20.35
C VAL A 150 8.36 -5.63 -20.42
N GLU A 151 9.25 -5.93 -21.37
CA GLU A 151 10.46 -5.14 -21.62
C GLU A 151 10.11 -3.69 -21.99
N ARG A 152 9.11 -3.49 -22.86
CA ARG A 152 8.61 -2.16 -23.24
C ARG A 152 8.05 -1.37 -22.05
N VAL A 153 7.30 -2.01 -21.14
CA VAL A 153 6.80 -1.37 -19.91
C VAL A 153 7.97 -0.89 -19.06
N ARG A 154 8.94 -1.76 -18.78
CA ARG A 154 10.12 -1.43 -17.96
C ARG A 154 10.93 -0.27 -18.58
N ASP A 155 11.24 -0.37 -19.86
CA ASP A 155 12.10 0.60 -20.53
C ASP A 155 11.42 1.97 -20.65
N THR A 156 10.12 1.98 -20.96
CA THR A 156 9.30 3.22 -20.98
C THR A 156 9.20 3.84 -19.59
N LEU A 157 9.00 3.01 -18.56
CA LEU A 157 8.95 3.47 -17.18
C LEU A 157 10.26 4.15 -16.80
N HIS A 158 11.40 3.47 -16.97
CA HIS A 158 12.72 4.01 -16.66
C HIS A 158 13.01 5.31 -17.43
N ALA A 159 12.68 5.36 -18.73
CA ALA A 159 12.87 6.56 -19.53
C ALA A 159 12.06 7.77 -19.00
N ILE A 160 10.80 7.55 -18.60
CA ILE A 160 9.92 8.62 -18.09
C ILE A 160 10.40 9.10 -16.72
N ILE A 161 10.80 8.19 -15.83
CA ILE A 161 11.12 8.55 -14.44
C ILE A 161 12.57 8.99 -14.23
N LYS A 162 13.50 8.67 -15.14
CA LYS A 162 14.93 9.03 -15.07
C LYS A 162 15.20 10.49 -14.65
N PRO A 163 14.61 11.52 -15.29
CA PRO A 163 14.89 12.91 -14.90
C PRO A 163 14.40 13.25 -13.49
N PHE A 164 13.41 12.53 -12.96
CA PHE A 164 12.90 12.72 -11.61
C PHE A 164 13.78 11.99 -10.57
N LEU A 165 14.29 10.80 -10.92
CA LEU A 165 15.26 10.06 -10.10
C LEU A 165 16.58 10.83 -9.95
N GLU A 166 17.13 11.36 -11.05
CA GLU A 166 18.38 12.14 -11.05
C GLU A 166 18.28 13.39 -10.18
N ARG A 167 17.10 14.02 -10.15
CA ARG A 167 16.79 15.18 -9.30
C ARG A 167 16.37 14.81 -7.88
N LYS A 168 16.38 13.51 -7.52
CA LYS A 168 15.93 12.98 -6.22
C LYS A 168 14.51 13.44 -5.85
N MET A 169 13.64 13.60 -6.84
CA MET A 169 12.25 14.01 -6.63
C MET A 169 11.32 12.83 -6.30
N ILE A 170 11.77 11.61 -6.58
CA ILE A 170 11.04 10.36 -6.38
C ILE A 170 12.00 9.25 -5.95
N LEU A 171 11.44 8.17 -5.43
CA LEU A 171 12.08 6.87 -5.28
C LEU A 171 11.35 5.84 -6.15
N LEU A 172 12.10 4.87 -6.67
CA LEU A 172 11.55 3.69 -7.32
C LEU A 172 11.77 2.48 -6.40
N SER A 173 10.70 1.77 -6.10
CA SER A 173 10.71 0.45 -5.46
C SER A 173 10.23 -0.60 -6.45
N GLU A 174 10.80 -1.79 -6.41
CA GLU A 174 10.38 -2.93 -7.22
C GLU A 174 9.80 -4.02 -6.31
N GLY A 175 8.52 -4.30 -6.50
CA GLY A 175 7.81 -5.39 -5.86
C GLY A 175 7.62 -6.58 -6.79
N ARG A 176 6.79 -7.54 -6.37
CA ARG A 176 6.51 -8.75 -7.18
C ARG A 176 5.64 -8.41 -8.39
N MET A 177 6.30 -8.14 -9.52
CA MET A 177 5.67 -7.73 -10.79
C MET A 177 4.90 -6.39 -10.70
N VAL A 178 5.47 -5.46 -9.92
CA VAL A 178 4.97 -4.09 -9.76
C VAL A 178 6.15 -3.15 -9.53
N TYR A 179 6.12 -1.98 -10.15
CA TYR A 179 6.99 -0.87 -9.82
C TYR A 179 6.21 0.16 -9.01
N GLU A 180 6.77 0.65 -7.92
CA GLU A 180 6.17 1.67 -7.07
C GLU A 180 7.02 2.94 -7.12
N ILE A 181 6.41 4.03 -7.56
CA ILE A 181 7.02 5.35 -7.64
C ILE A 181 6.48 6.16 -6.47
N CYS A 182 7.36 6.43 -5.52
CA CYS A 182 7.04 7.04 -4.23
C CYS A 182 7.88 8.30 -4.00
N LEU A 183 7.63 8.96 -2.88
CA LEU A 183 8.41 10.12 -2.46
C LEU A 183 9.72 9.70 -1.81
N PRO A 184 10.77 10.53 -1.92
CA PRO A 184 11.92 10.41 -1.04
C PRO A 184 11.45 10.61 0.40
N GLN A 185 11.71 9.63 1.26
CA GLN A 185 11.60 9.81 2.71
C GLN A 185 12.95 10.38 3.17
N GLU A 186 12.93 11.53 3.85
CA GLU A 186 14.12 11.98 4.58
C GLU A 186 14.42 10.95 5.67
N LYS A 187 15.68 10.55 5.77
CA LYS A 187 16.18 9.66 6.83
C LYS A 187 16.60 10.49 8.04
#